data_AF-A0A7H2BH82-F1
#
_entry.id   AF-A0A7H2BH82-F1
#
_cell.length_a   1.000
_cell.length_b   1.000
_cell.length_c   1.000
_cell.angle_alpha   90.00
_cell.angle_beta   90.00
_cell.angle_gamma   90.00
#
_symmetry.space_group_name_H-M   'P 1'
#
loop_
_entity.id
_entity.type
_entity.pdbx_description
1 polymer ?
#
loop_
_entity_poly.entity_id
_entity_poly.type
_entity_poly.pdbx_seq_one_letter_code
_entity_poly.pdbx_strand_id
1 'polypeptide(L)'
;MSIIVLMPWWFWTILWTLLVLVALTVLGWLLVRLVSTVLRAMEEFMKFSEIASEVAHESSHYQAHHLREETEPAIFRSVKETYTEYEERKNERAQRRISRRINKRETLGQPQNVSDLQKYSRKGATHG
;
A
#
# COMPACT_ATOMS: atom_id res chain seq x y z
N MET A 1 -51.92 -12.10 -40.71
CA MET A 1 -51.22 -12.98 -39.75
C MET A 1 -49.97 -12.22 -39.32
N SER A 2 -50.09 -11.42 -38.27
CA SER A 2 -49.19 -10.31 -37.96
C SER A 2 -47.88 -10.78 -37.32
N ILE A 3 -46.83 -10.92 -38.12
CA ILE A 3 -45.45 -11.17 -37.66
C ILE A 3 -44.78 -9.81 -37.36
N ILE A 4 -45.46 -8.91 -36.64
CA ILE A 4 -44.88 -7.64 -36.12
C ILE A 4 -44.39 -7.84 -34.67
N VAL A 5 -44.14 -9.09 -34.28
CA VAL A 5 -43.39 -9.44 -33.05
C VAL A 5 -41.95 -9.85 -33.42
N LEU A 6 -41.39 -9.20 -34.45
CA LEU A 6 -39.95 -9.18 -34.70
C LEU A 6 -39.32 -8.39 -33.53
N MET A 7 -38.90 -9.12 -32.50
CA MET A 7 -38.36 -8.65 -31.21
C MET A 7 -39.44 -8.17 -30.21
N PRO A 8 -39.82 -8.99 -29.21
CA PRO A 8 -40.69 -8.55 -28.13
C PRO A 8 -40.08 -7.32 -27.47
N TRP A 9 -40.77 -6.18 -27.42
CA TRP A 9 -40.28 -4.97 -26.72
C TRP A 9 -39.87 -5.26 -25.27
N TRP A 10 -40.48 -6.26 -24.64
CA TRP A 10 -40.09 -6.82 -23.34
C TRP A 10 -38.65 -7.37 -23.27
N PHE A 11 -38.12 -7.89 -24.39
CA PHE A 11 -36.73 -8.36 -24.47
C PHE A 11 -35.74 -7.22 -24.22
N TRP A 12 -36.04 -6.01 -24.73
CA TRP A 12 -35.21 -4.83 -24.48
C TRP A 12 -35.15 -4.52 -22.99
N THR A 13 -36.30 -4.54 -22.31
CA THR A 13 -36.37 -4.33 -20.86
C THR A 13 -35.56 -5.39 -20.10
N ILE A 14 -35.65 -6.66 -20.49
CA ILE A 14 -34.88 -7.76 -19.87
C ILE A 14 -33.38 -7.59 -20.11
N LEU A 15 -32.96 -7.14 -21.30
CA LEU A 15 -31.56 -6.90 -21.61
C LEU A 15 -30.97 -5.84 -20.67
N TRP A 16 -31.66 -4.71 -20.50
CA TRP A 16 -31.19 -3.64 -19.62
C TRP A 16 -31.23 -4.02 -18.15
N THR A 17 -32.26 -4.76 -17.70
CA THR A 17 -32.29 -5.21 -16.29
C THR A 17 -31.15 -6.17 -16.01
N LEU A 18 -30.88 -7.14 -16.90
CA LEU A 18 -29.74 -8.04 -16.76
C LEU A 18 -28.42 -7.25 -16.76
N LEU A 19 -28.25 -6.28 -17.67
CA LEU A 19 -27.06 -5.45 -17.75
C LEU A 19 -26.81 -4.66 -16.47
N VAL A 20 -27.85 -4.01 -15.93
CA VAL A 20 -27.76 -3.24 -14.67
C VAL A 20 -27.49 -4.17 -13.50
N LEU A 21 -28.10 -5.35 -13.45
CA LEU A 21 -27.91 -6.33 -12.38
C LEU A 21 -26.48 -6.89 -12.37
N VAL A 22 -25.92 -7.17 -13.54
CA VAL A 22 -24.51 -7.56 -13.70
C VAL A 22 -23.59 -6.40 -13.29
N ALA A 23 -23.89 -5.17 -13.72
CA ALA A 23 -23.09 -4.01 -13.32
C ALA A 23 -23.10 -3.80 -11.80
N LEU A 24 -24.28 -3.90 -11.16
CA LEU A 24 -24.44 -3.78 -9.71
C LEU A 24 -23.71 -4.89 -8.96
N THR A 25 -23.79 -6.14 -9.42
CA THR A 25 -23.09 -7.25 -8.77
C THR A 25 -21.58 -7.09 -8.86
N VAL A 26 -21.04 -6.71 -10.02
CA VAL A 26 -19.60 -6.41 -10.17
C VAL A 26 -19.19 -5.24 -9.28
N LEU A 27 -19.98 -4.16 -9.28
CA LEU A 27 -19.67 -2.97 -8.48
C LEU A 27 -19.72 -3.26 -6.98
N GLY A 28 -20.75 -3.98 -6.52
CA GLY A 28 -20.89 -4.42 -5.13
C GLY A 28 -19.76 -5.37 -4.72
N TRP A 29 -19.39 -6.32 -5.58
CA TRP A 29 -18.27 -7.23 -5.33
C TRP A 29 -16.94 -6.46 -5.24
N LEU A 30 -16.68 -5.51 -6.14
CA LEU A 30 -15.51 -4.65 -6.10
C LEU A 30 -15.49 -3.79 -4.83
N LEU A 31 -16.64 -3.24 -4.42
CA LEU A 31 -16.75 -2.44 -3.21
C LEU A 31 -16.40 -3.28 -1.98
N VAL A 32 -16.99 -4.46 -1.83
CA VAL A 32 -16.69 -5.40 -0.74
C VAL A 32 -15.22 -5.82 -0.77
N ARG A 33 -14.68 -6.14 -1.95
CA ARG A 33 -13.29 -6.52 -2.12
C ARG A 33 -12.36 -5.37 -1.71
N LEU A 34 -12.64 -4.15 -2.15
CA LEU A 34 -11.83 -2.98 -1.82
C LEU A 34 -11.89 -2.68 -0.32
N VAL A 35 -13.09 -2.60 0.26
CA VAL A 35 -13.30 -2.36 1.69
C VAL A 35 -12.62 -3.45 2.51
N SER A 36 -12.77 -4.72 2.18
CA SER A 36 -12.10 -5.82 2.89
C SER A 36 -10.57 -5.72 2.82
N THR A 37 -10.03 -5.21 1.70
CA THR A 37 -8.57 -5.05 1.53
C THR A 37 -8.08 -3.88 2.36
N VAL A 38 -8.81 -2.76 2.33
CA VAL A 38 -8.49 -1.57 3.12
C VAL A 38 -8.59 -1.88 4.61
N LEU A 39 -9.64 -2.59 5.05
CA LEU A 39 -9.79 -2.98 6.46
C LEU A 39 -8.66 -3.92 6.91
N ARG A 40 -8.28 -4.90 6.09
CA ARG A 40 -7.12 -5.77 6.39
C ARG A 40 -5.82 -4.98 6.48
N ALA A 41 -5.60 -4.07 5.53
CA ALA A 41 -4.44 -3.18 5.56
C ALA A 41 -4.47 -2.29 6.81
N MET A 42 -5.63 -1.74 7.19
CA MET A 42 -5.78 -0.94 8.41
C MET A 42 -5.55 -1.75 9.67
N GLU A 43 -5.94 -3.02 9.71
CA GLU A 43 -5.67 -3.91 10.86
C GLU A 43 -4.17 -4.21 10.98
N GLU A 44 -3.49 -4.42 9.86
CA GLU A 44 -2.03 -4.52 9.81
C GLU A 44 -1.37 -3.20 10.23
N PHE A 45 -1.87 -2.06 9.77
CA PHE A 45 -1.41 -0.73 10.19
C PHE A 45 -1.71 -0.43 11.64
N MET A 46 -2.80 -0.92 12.22
CA MET A 46 -3.11 -0.75 13.65
C MET A 46 -2.14 -1.57 14.51
N LYS A 47 -1.86 -2.82 14.13
CA LYS A 47 -0.82 -3.64 14.78
C LYS A 47 0.56 -2.99 14.66
N PHE A 48 0.88 -2.45 13.47
CA PHE A 48 2.08 -1.65 13.29
C PHE A 48 2.04 -0.33 14.06
N SER A 49 0.88 0.29 14.25
CA SER A 49 0.74 1.55 14.98
C SER A 49 0.85 1.34 16.47
N GLU A 50 0.46 0.18 16.99
CA GLU A 50 0.60 -0.16 18.40
C GLU A 50 2.09 -0.37 18.71
N ILE A 51 2.79 -1.16 17.88
CA ILE A 51 4.25 -1.32 17.94
C ILE A 51 4.96 0.01 17.68
N ALA A 52 4.53 0.77 16.68
CA ALA A 52 5.09 2.08 16.38
C ALA A 52 4.73 3.11 17.44
N SER A 53 3.64 2.96 18.19
CA SER A 53 3.28 3.83 19.30
C SER A 53 4.06 3.49 20.55
N GLU A 54 4.43 2.22 20.75
CA GLU A 54 5.33 1.78 21.82
C GLU A 54 6.76 2.26 21.53
N VAL A 55 7.23 2.06 20.30
CA VAL A 55 8.50 2.63 19.80
C VAL A 55 8.45 4.15 19.75
N ALA A 56 7.30 4.76 19.41
CA ALA A 56 7.14 6.20 19.41
C ALA A 56 6.91 6.77 20.81
N HIS A 57 6.46 6.02 21.80
CA HIS A 57 6.44 6.49 23.19
C HIS A 57 7.86 6.49 23.73
N GLU A 58 8.61 5.42 23.49
CA GLU A 58 10.03 5.33 23.81
C GLU A 58 10.83 6.40 23.06
N SER A 59 10.55 6.63 21.77
CA SER A 59 11.22 7.67 20.99
C SER A 59 10.64 9.07 21.22
N SER A 60 9.39 9.26 21.67
CA SER A 60 8.82 10.59 21.97
C SER A 60 9.44 11.20 23.23
N HIS A 61 9.91 10.38 24.17
CA HIS A 61 10.79 10.86 25.23
C HIS A 61 12.13 11.38 24.67
N TYR A 62 12.61 10.84 23.54
CA TYR A 62 13.79 11.35 22.81
C TYR A 62 13.46 12.45 21.78
N GLN A 63 12.23 12.51 21.26
CA GLN A 63 11.85 13.25 20.06
C GLN A 63 10.91 14.43 20.32
N ALA A 64 10.26 14.50 21.49
CA ALA A 64 9.64 15.75 21.97
C ALA A 64 10.69 16.87 22.16
N HIS A 65 11.99 16.52 22.21
CA HIS A 65 13.09 17.48 22.15
C HIS A 65 13.48 17.91 20.71
N HIS A 66 13.09 17.16 19.68
CA HIS A 66 13.55 17.37 18.29
C HIS A 66 12.46 17.85 17.30
N LEU A 67 11.18 17.96 17.69
CA LEU A 67 10.10 18.35 16.76
C LEU A 67 9.94 19.86 16.53
N ARG A 68 10.87 20.69 16.98
CA ARG A 68 10.86 22.13 16.69
C ARG A 68 12.22 22.64 16.21
N GLU A 69 12.86 21.91 15.32
CA GLU A 69 13.97 22.45 14.53
C GLU A 69 13.44 22.94 13.18
N GLU A 70 13.29 24.25 13.12
CA GLU A 70 13.36 25.05 11.90
C GLU A 70 14.44 24.44 11.00
N THR A 71 14.10 24.07 9.75
CA THR A 71 15.05 23.40 8.86
C THR A 71 16.25 24.32 8.62
N GLU A 72 17.33 24.09 9.36
CA GLU A 72 18.54 24.90 9.22
C GLU A 72 19.07 24.75 7.80
N PRO A 73 19.49 25.85 7.16
CA PRO A 73 20.15 25.80 5.87
C PRO A 73 21.33 24.83 5.95
N ALA A 74 21.46 23.93 4.96
CA ALA A 74 22.47 22.87 4.89
C ALA A 74 23.95 23.35 4.98
N ILE A 75 24.16 24.66 5.04
CA ILE A 75 25.44 25.34 5.22
C ILE A 75 25.96 25.18 6.68
N PHE A 76 25.07 25.03 7.66
CA PHE A 76 25.43 24.93 9.09
C PHE A 76 25.46 23.51 9.63
N ARG A 77 25.05 22.51 8.83
CA ARG A 77 24.99 21.12 9.26
C ARG A 77 26.38 20.49 9.33
N SER A 78 26.64 19.70 10.38
CA SER A 78 27.89 18.98 10.49
C SER A 78 28.06 17.96 9.35
N VAL A 79 29.28 17.82 8.81
CA VAL A 79 29.57 16.91 7.69
C VAL A 79 29.27 15.45 8.07
N LYS A 80 29.54 15.08 9.32
CA LYS A 80 29.33 13.71 9.82
C LYS A 80 27.85 13.35 9.83
N GLU A 81 26.99 14.26 10.29
CA GLU A 81 25.55 14.05 10.34
C GLU A 81 24.92 14.07 8.94
N THR A 82 25.41 14.92 8.06
CA THR A 82 24.99 14.94 6.65
C THR A 82 25.37 13.63 5.94
N TYR A 83 26.53 13.06 6.27
CA TYR A 83 26.97 11.79 5.71
C TYR A 83 26.12 10.61 6.20
N THR A 84 25.77 10.57 7.48
CA THR A 84 24.89 9.53 8.03
C THR A 84 23.51 9.60 7.39
N GLU A 85 22.93 10.79 7.28
CA GLU A 85 21.63 10.98 6.63
C GLU A 85 21.68 10.61 5.13
N TYR A 86 22.79 10.91 4.46
CA TYR A 86 22.98 10.52 3.06
C TYR A 86 23.00 9.00 2.90
N GLU A 87 23.74 8.27 3.73
CA GLU A 87 23.78 6.80 3.69
C GLU A 87 22.42 6.19 4.05
N GLU A 88 21.68 6.78 5.01
CA GLU A 88 20.31 6.39 5.32
C GLU A 88 19.37 6.57 4.13
N ARG A 89 19.35 7.75 3.50
CA ARG A 89 18.53 8.02 2.31
C ARG A 89 18.92 7.14 1.11
N LYS A 90 20.19 6.80 0.97
CA LYS A 90 20.68 5.88 -0.07
C LYS A 90 20.16 4.46 0.17
N ASN A 91 20.22 3.99 1.41
CA ASN A 91 19.67 2.70 1.81
C ASN A 91 18.15 2.65 1.64
N GLU A 92 17.46 3.73 1.98
CA GLU A 92 16.02 3.86 1.80
C GLU A 92 15.63 3.77 0.31
N ARG A 93 16.36 4.46 -0.58
CA ARG A 93 16.15 4.36 -2.03
C ARG A 93 16.38 2.95 -2.55
N ALA A 94 17.39 2.24 -2.05
CA ALA A 94 17.63 0.85 -2.42
C ALA A 94 16.46 -0.06 -1.99
N GLN A 95 15.96 0.13 -0.78
CA GLN A 95 14.83 -0.64 -0.24
C GLN A 95 13.53 -0.37 -1.00
N ARG A 96 13.23 0.91 -1.29
CA ARG A 96 12.08 1.30 -2.11
C ARG A 96 12.09 0.65 -3.50
N ARG A 97 13.27 0.40 -4.08
CA ARG A 97 13.40 -0.32 -5.35
C ARG A 97 13.12 -1.82 -5.20
N ILE A 98 13.61 -2.44 -4.13
CA ILE A 98 13.40 -3.87 -3.84
C ILE A 98 11.92 -4.13 -3.57
N SER A 99 11.26 -3.33 -2.73
CA SER A 99 9.83 -3.49 -2.43
C SER A 99 8.96 -3.36 -3.68
N ARG A 100 9.25 -2.39 -4.56
CA ARG A 100 8.57 -2.27 -5.86
C ARG A 100 8.73 -3.51 -6.75
N ARG A 101 9.91 -4.14 -6.76
CA ARG A 101 10.16 -5.36 -7.54
C ARG A 101 9.38 -6.55 -7.00
N ILE A 102 9.35 -6.70 -5.68
CA ILE A 102 8.61 -7.77 -5.00
C ILE A 102 7.12 -7.60 -5.28
N ASN A 103 6.54 -6.43 -5.01
CA ASN A 103 5.12 -6.16 -5.25
C ASN A 103 4.74 -6.37 -6.72
N LYS A 104 5.56 -5.91 -7.66
CA LYS A 104 5.29 -6.11 -9.09
C LYS A 104 5.29 -7.60 -9.46
N ARG A 105 6.25 -8.39 -8.97
CA ARG A 105 6.29 -9.84 -9.25
C ARG A 105 5.13 -10.59 -8.61
N GLU A 106 4.73 -10.18 -7.41
CA GLU A 106 3.59 -10.74 -6.70
C GLU A 106 2.29 -10.51 -7.47
N THR A 107 2.07 -9.29 -7.97
CA THR A 107 0.89 -8.98 -8.81
C THR A 107 0.85 -9.78 -10.12
N LEU A 108 2.01 -10.19 -10.62
CA LEU A 108 2.16 -10.99 -11.85
C LEU A 108 2.19 -12.50 -11.58
N GLY A 109 2.09 -12.94 -10.31
CA GLY A 109 2.19 -14.35 -9.93
C GLY A 109 3.56 -14.99 -10.24
N GLN A 110 4.60 -14.17 -10.40
CA GLN A 110 5.94 -14.66 -10.76
C GLN A 110 6.71 -15.08 -9.51
N PRO A 111 7.58 -16.11 -9.62
CA PRO A 111 8.44 -16.50 -8.51
C PRO A 111 9.36 -15.35 -8.10
N GLN A 112 9.42 -15.12 -6.79
CA GLN A 112 10.26 -14.08 -6.18
C GLN A 112 11.73 -14.49 -6.19
N ASN A 113 12.62 -13.51 -6.27
CA ASN A 113 14.05 -13.76 -6.14
C ASN A 113 14.39 -13.98 -4.66
N VAL A 114 14.98 -15.14 -4.33
CA VAL A 114 15.37 -15.52 -2.97
C VAL A 114 16.29 -14.48 -2.33
N SER A 115 17.17 -13.86 -3.11
CA SER A 115 18.07 -12.81 -2.61
C SER A 115 17.34 -11.53 -2.19
N ASP A 116 16.24 -11.19 -2.86
CA ASP A 116 15.41 -10.03 -2.50
C ASP A 116 14.59 -10.34 -1.23
N LEU A 117 14.10 -11.56 -1.09
CA LEU A 117 13.41 -12.04 0.11
C LEU A 117 14.34 -12.09 1.33
N GLN A 118 15.58 -12.56 1.17
CA GLN A 118 16.58 -12.55 2.25
C GLN A 118 16.94 -11.14 2.70
N LYS A 119 17.08 -10.20 1.76
CA LYS A 119 17.34 -8.78 2.09
C LYS A 119 16.17 -8.15 2.83
N TYR A 120 14.94 -8.50 2.43
CA TYR A 120 13.73 -8.04 3.10
C TYR A 120 13.59 -8.64 4.51
N SER A 121 13.76 -9.96 4.64
CA SER A 121 13.71 -10.70 5.91
C SER A 121 14.79 -10.25 6.89
N ARG A 122 16.03 -10.06 6.44
CA ARG A 122 17.12 -9.55 7.28
C ARG A 122 16.78 -8.19 7.87
N LYS A 123 16.12 -7.31 7.08
CA LYS A 123 15.71 -6.00 7.58
C LYS A 123 14.56 -6.09 8.60
N GLY A 124 13.61 -6.99 8.38
CA GLY A 124 12.54 -7.27 9.34
C GLY A 124 13.06 -7.82 10.68
N ALA A 125 14.13 -8.62 10.65
CA ALA A 125 14.77 -9.18 11.85
C ALA A 125 15.69 -8.20 12.60
N THR A 126 16.14 -7.11 11.97
CA THR A 126 16.97 -6.08 12.61
C THR A 126 16.17 -4.92 13.21
N HIS A 127 14.85 -4.85 12.95
CA HIS A 127 13.96 -3.77 13.39
C HIS A 127 12.66 -4.26 14.04
N GLY A 128 12.56 -5.56 14.34
CA GLY A 128 11.52 -6.14 15.19
C GLY A 128 12.14 -6.65 16.47
#